data_AF-A0A5B0DAA4-F1
#
_entry.id   AF-A0A5B0DAA4-F1
#
_cell.length_a   1.000
_cell.length_b   1.000
_cell.length_c   1.000
_cell.angle_alpha   90.00
_cell.angle_beta   90.00
_cell.angle_gamma   90.00
#
_symmetry.space_group_name_H-M   'P 1'
#
loop_
_entity.id
_entity.type
_entity.pdbx_description
1 polymer ?
#
loop_
_entity_poly.entity_id
_entity_poly.type
_entity_poly.pdbx_seq_one_letter_code
_entity_poly.pdbx_strand_id
1 'polypeptide(L)'
;MSDPALAPRNAFVGVLTVWAVAVVASIGVGVFVSSEWRVPWLIVAFGGIVLLSFATQLWYGRTQGFILRVGGSTIGALLLMGVISIGFGLASLVT
;
A
#
# COMPACT_ATOMS: atom_id res chain seq x y z
N MET A 1 -9.61 12.41 -34.34
CA MET A 1 -9.52 13.66 -33.56
C MET A 1 -8.87 13.32 -32.24
N SER A 2 -7.70 13.88 -31.95
CA SER A 2 -7.06 13.77 -30.64
C SER A 2 -7.73 14.77 -29.71
N ASP A 3 -8.59 14.28 -28.83
CA ASP A 3 -9.14 15.06 -27.72
C ASP A 3 -8.00 15.79 -26.99
N PRO A 4 -8.13 17.07 -26.63
CA PRO A 4 -7.10 17.77 -25.89
C PRO A 4 -6.84 16.99 -24.60
N ALA A 5 -5.57 16.68 -24.33
CA ALA A 5 -5.21 16.01 -23.09
C ALA A 5 -5.64 16.88 -21.91
N LEU A 6 -6.80 16.57 -21.32
CA LEU A 6 -7.21 17.00 -19.98
C LEU A 6 -5.97 16.87 -19.09
N ALA A 7 -5.63 17.94 -18.34
CA ALA A 7 -4.37 18.12 -17.61
C ALA A 7 -3.76 16.79 -17.11
N PRO A 8 -2.46 16.53 -17.33
CA PRO A 8 -1.83 15.25 -17.01
C PRO A 8 -2.18 14.81 -15.59
N ARG A 9 -2.99 13.76 -15.45
CA ARG A 9 -3.33 13.20 -14.14
C ARG A 9 -2.03 12.74 -13.51
N ASN A 10 -1.70 13.28 -12.33
CA ASN A 10 -0.43 13.00 -11.68
C ASN A 10 -0.36 11.51 -11.30
N ALA A 11 0.45 10.74 -12.02
CA ALA A 11 0.59 9.30 -11.82
C ALA A 11 1.14 8.92 -10.42
N PHE A 12 1.74 9.88 -9.70
CA PHE A 12 2.17 9.68 -8.31
C PHE A 12 1.00 9.60 -7.33
N VAL A 13 -0.18 10.14 -7.68
CA VAL A 13 -1.37 10.03 -6.83
C VAL A 13 -1.73 8.57 -6.59
N GLY A 14 -1.64 7.71 -7.62
CA GLY A 14 -1.87 6.27 -7.45
C GLY A 14 -0.91 5.59 -6.47
N VAL A 15 0.35 6.01 -6.42
CA VAL A 15 1.34 5.49 -5.47
C VAL A 15 0.96 5.88 -4.04
N LEU A 16 0.65 7.16 -3.83
CA LEU A 16 0.25 7.68 -2.52
C LEU A 16 -1.06 7.07 -2.03
N THR A 17 -2.02 6.79 -2.93
CA THR A 17 -3.25 6.07 -2.58
C THR A 17 -2.94 4.68 -2.05
N VAL A 18 -2.06 3.92 -2.70
CA VAL A 18 -1.68 2.57 -2.24
C VAL A 18 -1.01 2.62 -0.86
N TRP A 19 -0.15 3.62 -0.62
CA TRP A 19 0.49 3.81 0.68
C TRP A 19 -0.50 4.17 1.78
N ALA A 20 -1.47 5.04 1.50
CA ALA A 20 -2.52 5.38 2.46
C ALA A 20 -3.32 4.14 2.86
N VAL A 21 -3.69 3.29 1.88
CA VAL A 21 -4.39 2.03 2.17
C VAL A 21 -3.52 1.07 2.98
N ALA A 22 -2.21 1.03 2.74
CA ALA A 22 -1.26 0.23 3.52
C ALA A 22 -1.19 0.64 4.98
N VAL A 23 -1.11 1.94 5.24
CA VAL A 23 -1.14 2.47 6.60
C VAL A 23 -2.44 2.09 7.31
N VAL A 24 -3.59 2.31 6.66
CA VAL A 24 -4.90 1.98 7.23
C VAL A 24 -5.05 0.48 7.51
N ALA A 25 -4.62 -0.38 6.57
CA ALA A 25 -4.68 -1.83 6.73
C ALA A 25 -3.81 -2.30 7.89
N SER A 26 -2.57 -1.81 8.00
CA SER A 26 -1.67 -2.18 9.11
C SER A 26 -2.16 -1.71 10.47
N ILE A 27 -2.70 -0.48 10.56
CA ILE A 27 -3.31 0.02 11.80
C ILE A 27 -4.53 -0.85 12.14
N GLY A 28 -5.39 -1.15 11.17
CA GLY A 28 -6.55 -2.02 11.37
C GLY A 28 -6.16 -3.39 11.90
N VAL A 29 -5.13 -4.03 11.33
CA VAL A 29 -4.63 -5.31 11.84
C VAL A 29 -4.08 -5.16 13.26
N GLY A 30 -3.26 -4.14 13.53
CA GLY A 30 -2.71 -3.95 14.87
C GLY A 30 -3.76 -3.69 15.96
N VAL A 31 -4.84 -2.99 15.62
CA VAL A 31 -5.92 -2.65 16.56
C VAL A 31 -6.91 -3.80 16.76
N PHE A 32 -7.34 -4.46 15.68
CA PHE A 32 -8.46 -5.41 15.73
C PHE A 32 -8.04 -6.89 15.82
N VAL A 33 -6.77 -7.22 15.55
CA VAL A 33 -6.29 -8.62 15.53
C VAL A 33 -5.45 -8.92 16.76
N SER A 34 -5.67 -10.10 17.36
CA SER A 34 -4.88 -10.61 18.48
C SER A 34 -3.42 -10.83 18.07
N SER A 35 -2.49 -10.67 19.02
CA SER A 35 -1.04 -10.65 18.76
C SER A 35 -0.54 -11.89 17.99
N GLU A 36 -1.05 -13.06 18.32
CA GLU A 36 -0.76 -14.35 17.69
C GLU A 36 -1.12 -14.40 16.19
N TRP A 37 -2.14 -13.66 15.74
CA TRP A 37 -2.64 -13.68 14.36
C TRP A 37 -2.24 -12.45 13.54
N ARG A 38 -1.57 -11.45 14.14
CA ARG A 38 -1.20 -10.21 13.44
C ARG A 38 -0.32 -10.46 12.22
N VAL A 39 0.73 -11.28 12.34
CA VAL A 39 1.67 -11.54 11.24
C VAL A 39 0.99 -12.22 10.03
N PRO A 40 0.22 -13.32 10.21
CA PRO A 40 -0.56 -13.90 9.11
C PRO A 40 -1.48 -12.87 8.42
N TRP A 41 -2.22 -12.07 9.18
CA TRP A 41 -3.12 -11.07 8.61
C TRP A 41 -2.40 -9.92 7.93
N LEU A 42 -1.21 -9.51 8.40
CA LEU A 42 -0.36 -8.53 7.72
C LEU A 42 0.13 -9.06 6.36
N ILE A 43 0.47 -10.35 6.26
CA ILE A 43 0.87 -10.97 4.99
C ILE A 43 -0.31 -11.00 4.01
N VAL A 44 -1.50 -11.39 4.48
CA VAL A 44 -2.73 -11.37 3.66
C VAL A 44 -3.05 -9.95 3.19
N ALA A 45 -2.99 -8.96 4.09
CA ALA A 45 -3.17 -7.57 3.75
C ALA A 45 -2.16 -7.12 2.70
N PHE A 46 -0.88 -7.44 2.88
CA PHE A 46 0.17 -7.10 1.92
C PHE A 46 -0.09 -7.69 0.53
N GLY A 47 -0.53 -8.95 0.45
CA GLY A 47 -0.97 -9.56 -0.81
C GLY A 47 -2.09 -8.75 -1.48
N GLY A 48 -3.09 -8.32 -0.72
CA GLY A 48 -4.15 -7.42 -1.19
C GLY A 48 -3.62 -6.07 -1.70
N ILE A 49 -2.60 -5.52 -1.04
CA ILE A 49 -1.98 -4.24 -1.45
C ILE A 49 -1.18 -4.36 -2.73
N VAL A 50 -0.49 -5.49 -2.94
CA VAL A 50 0.17 -5.77 -4.21
C VAL A 50 -0.87 -5.76 -5.34
N LEU A 51 -1.99 -6.48 -5.17
CA LEU A 51 -3.07 -6.49 -6.16
C LEU A 51 -3.69 -5.10 -6.37
N LEU A 52 -3.91 -4.34 -5.29
CA LEU A 52 -4.39 -2.97 -5.36
C LEU A 52 -3.42 -2.05 -6.12
N SER A 53 -2.11 -2.23 -5.92
CA SER A 53 -1.08 -1.49 -6.66
C SER A 53 -1.22 -1.74 -8.16
N PHE A 54 -1.35 -2.99 -8.59
CA PHE A 54 -1.61 -3.31 -10.00
C PHE A 54 -2.92 -2.68 -10.49
N ALA A 55 -4.03 -2.87 -9.78
CA ALA A 55 -5.34 -2.34 -10.18
C ALA A 55 -5.32 -0.81 -10.32
N THR A 56 -4.76 -0.11 -9.33
CA THR A 56 -4.66 1.35 -9.31
C THR A 56 -3.81 1.86 -10.46
N GLN A 57 -2.64 1.27 -10.69
CA GLN A 57 -1.72 1.71 -11.74
C GLN A 57 -2.22 1.37 -13.15
N LEU A 58 -2.97 0.28 -13.31
CA LEU A 58 -3.66 -0.06 -14.57
C LEU A 58 -4.80 0.92 -14.88
N TRP A 59 -5.58 1.31 -13.87
CA TRP A 59 -6.68 2.27 -14.03
C TRP A 59 -6.22 3.63 -14.57
N TYR A 60 -5.01 4.08 -14.21
CA TYR A 60 -4.43 5.31 -14.76
C TYR A 60 -4.05 5.23 -16.24
N GLY A 61 -3.96 4.02 -16.84
CA GLY A 61 -3.80 3.83 -18.28
C GLY A 61 -2.46 4.30 -18.87
N ARG A 62 -1.40 4.44 -18.06
CA ARG A 62 -0.08 4.92 -18.52
C ARG A 62 0.98 3.82 -18.44
N THR A 63 1.46 3.36 -19.58
CA THR A 63 2.48 2.29 -19.69
C THR A 63 3.88 2.75 -19.26
N GLN A 64 4.22 4.02 -19.53
CA GLN A 64 5.52 4.60 -19.18
C GLN A 64 5.74 4.54 -17.67
N GLY A 65 6.83 3.91 -17.21
CA GLY A 65 7.18 3.80 -15.78
C GLY A 65 6.21 2.95 -14.94
N PHE A 66 5.36 2.12 -15.56
CA PHE A 66 4.40 1.27 -14.84
C PHE A 66 5.08 0.37 -13.80
N ILE A 67 6.13 -0.35 -14.21
CA ILE A 67 6.87 -1.26 -13.31
C ILE A 67 7.48 -0.49 -12.14
N LEU A 68 8.06 0.69 -12.39
CA LEU A 68 8.65 1.52 -11.34
C LEU A 68 7.59 2.01 -10.34
N ARG A 69 6.40 2.42 -10.82
CA ARG A 69 5.31 2.84 -9.93
C ARG A 69 4.73 1.68 -9.14
N VAL A 70 4.49 0.53 -9.77
CA VAL A 70 4.00 -0.67 -9.07
C VAL A 70 5.04 -1.14 -8.05
N GLY A 71 6.30 -1.25 -8.45
CA GLY A 71 7.41 -1.62 -7.57
C GLY A 71 7.59 -0.65 -6.41
N GLY A 72 7.60 0.66 -6.68
CA GLY A 72 7.69 1.68 -5.64
C GLY A 72 6.49 1.71 -4.69
N SER A 73 5.29 1.46 -5.21
CA SER A 73 4.08 1.32 -4.38
C SER A 73 4.18 0.10 -3.47
N THR A 74 4.59 -1.05 -4.00
CA THR A 74 4.72 -2.31 -3.26
C THR A 74 5.84 -2.25 -2.22
N ILE A 75 7.04 -1.79 -2.58
CA ILE A 75 8.16 -1.67 -1.64
C ILE A 75 7.85 -0.62 -0.57
N GLY A 76 7.30 0.54 -0.96
CA GLY A 76 6.91 1.57 0.00
C GLY A 76 5.81 1.09 0.96
N ALA A 77 4.82 0.35 0.46
CA ALA A 77 3.81 -0.27 1.31
C ALA A 77 4.44 -1.27 2.28
N LEU A 78 5.30 -2.18 1.81
CA LEU A 78 6.00 -3.14 2.68
C LEU A 78 6.76 -2.42 3.80
N LEU A 79 7.46 -1.34 3.47
CA LEU A 79 8.22 -0.54 4.44
C LEU A 79 7.29 0.13 5.47
N LEU A 80 6.21 0.78 5.03
CA LEU A 80 5.24 1.41 5.93
C LEU A 80 4.59 0.39 6.86
N MET A 81 4.13 -0.73 6.31
CA MET A 81 3.50 -1.82 7.06
C MET A 81 4.49 -2.40 8.10
N GLY A 82 5.75 -2.60 7.71
CA GLY A 82 6.81 -3.07 8.60
C GLY A 82 7.09 -2.11 9.76
N VAL A 83 7.23 -0.82 9.48
CA VAL A 83 7.44 0.22 10.51
C VAL A 83 6.28 0.25 11.52
N ILE A 84 5.04 0.20 11.04
CA ILE A 84 3.86 0.16 11.90
C ILE A 84 3.84 -1.13 12.73
N SER A 85 4.16 -2.28 12.13
CA SER A 85 4.24 -3.56 12.83
C SER A 85 5.29 -3.55 13.95
N ILE A 86 6.44 -2.90 13.73
CA ILE A 86 7.46 -2.72 14.77
C ILE A 86 6.90 -1.91 15.93
N GLY A 87 6.17 -0.82 15.65
CA GLY A 87 5.51 -0.02 16.69
C GLY A 87 4.57 -0.83 17.58
N PHE A 88 3.71 -1.66 16.98
CA PHE A 88 2.83 -2.55 17.73
C PHE A 88 3.60 -3.64 18.50
N GLY A 89 4.68 -4.18 17.93
CA GLY A 89 5.54 -5.14 18.61
C GLY A 89 6.21 -4.54 19.84
N LEU A 90 6.77 -3.34 19.72
CA LEU A 90 7.37 -2.62 20.84
C LEU A 90 6.33 -2.27 21.92
N ALA A 91 5.14 -1.81 21.52
CA ALA A 91 4.06 -1.51 22.46
C ALA A 91 3.68 -2.72 23.31
N SER A 92 3.66 -3.92 22.72
CA SER A 92 3.35 -5.17 23.44
C SER A 92 4.40 -5.60 24.48
N LEU A 93 5.57 -4.96 24.53
CA LEU A 93 6.57 -5.22 25.55
C LEU A 93 6.34 -4.39 26.83
N VAL A 94 5.55 -3.32 26.75
CA VAL A 94 5.33 -2.36 27.84
C VAL A 94 3.94 -2.52 28.48
N THR A 95 3.04 -3.26 27.83
CA THR A 95 1.67 -3.55 28.29
C THR A 95 1.50 -5.03 28.55
#